data_AF-A0A7X2MS30-F1
#
_entry.id   AF-A0A7X2MS30-F1
#
_cell.length_a   1.000
_cell.length_b   1.000
_cell.length_c   1.000
_cell.angle_alpha   90.00
_cell.angle_beta   90.00
_cell.angle_gamma   90.00
#
_symmetry.space_group_name_H-M   'P 1'
#
loop_
_entity.id
_entity.type
_entity.pdbx_description
1 polymer ?
#
loop_
_entity_poly.entity_id
_entity_poly.type
_entity_poly.pdbx_seq_one_letter_code
_entity_poly.pdbx_strand_id
1 'polypeptide(L)'
;MFQDNPLLAQLKEKLHSQTPRAEGVVKGTEKGFGFLEVDAQKSYFIPPPQMKKVMHGDRITAVIHSDKDRESAEPETLVEPFLSRFVGRVQKKDDRLSIVPDHPLLKDAIQCRPARDVSHEFENGDWAVAEMRRHPLKGDRGFYAELTDFIVKADDHLAPWWVTLSRHNLEREAPDVSFGEMLDENLT
;
A
#
# COMPACT_ATOMS: atom_id res chain seq x y z
N MET A 1 0.68 38.63 -17.41
CA MET A 1 -0.20 37.47 -17.16
C MET A 1 -0.14 36.56 -18.39
N PHE A 2 0.71 35.53 -18.37
CA PHE A 2 0.85 34.52 -19.45
C PHE A 2 -0.01 33.29 -19.14
N GLN A 3 -1.25 33.50 -18.71
CA GLN A 3 -1.98 32.44 -17.99
C GLN A 3 -2.67 31.42 -18.90
N ASP A 4 -3.03 31.73 -20.16
CA ASP A 4 -3.77 30.77 -20.99
C ASP A 4 -3.38 30.87 -22.48
N ASN A 5 -2.21 30.35 -22.85
CA ASN A 5 -1.85 30.20 -24.26
C ASN A 5 -2.06 28.74 -24.71
N PRO A 6 -3.03 28.43 -25.59
CA PRO A 6 -3.30 27.07 -26.04
C PRO A 6 -2.10 26.43 -26.75
N LEU A 7 -1.20 27.23 -27.34
CA LEU A 7 0.05 26.73 -27.93
C LEU A 7 1.05 26.22 -26.89
N LEU A 8 1.09 26.82 -25.69
CA LEU A 8 1.95 26.34 -24.61
C LEU A 8 1.44 25.01 -24.03
N ALA A 9 0.13 24.84 -23.93
CA ALA A 9 -0.47 23.56 -23.53
C ALA A 9 -0.13 22.46 -24.55
N GLN A 10 -0.28 22.73 -25.85
CA GLN A 10 0.08 21.80 -26.92
C GLN A 10 1.59 21.49 -26.97
N LEU A 11 2.46 22.48 -26.72
CA LEU A 11 3.90 22.27 -26.61
C LEU A 11 4.27 21.41 -25.39
N LYS A 12 3.62 21.65 -24.25
CA LYS A 12 3.82 20.89 -23.02
C LYS A 12 3.38 19.43 -23.19
N GLU A 13 2.25 19.18 -23.84
CA GLU A 13 1.79 17.83 -24.19
C GLU A 13 2.73 17.12 -25.16
N LYS A 14 3.20 17.80 -26.22
CA LYS A 14 4.15 17.23 -27.18
C LYS A 14 5.50 16.90 -26.54
N LEU A 15 5.98 17.73 -25.62
CA LEU A 15 7.22 17.44 -24.88
C LEU A 15 7.02 16.27 -23.91
N HIS A 16 5.87 16.17 -23.23
CA HIS A 16 5.54 15.05 -22.33
C HIS A 16 5.36 13.70 -23.05
N SER A 17 4.94 13.69 -24.31
CA SER A 17 4.73 12.44 -25.05
C SER A 17 6.03 11.84 -25.58
N GLN A 18 7.08 12.64 -25.76
CA GLN A 18 8.38 12.19 -26.29
C GLN A 18 9.36 11.71 -25.21
N THR A 19 9.13 12.03 -23.94
CA THR A 19 10.01 11.61 -22.85
C THR A 19 9.94 10.10 -22.64
N PRO A 20 11.08 9.39 -22.49
CA PRO A 20 11.09 7.96 -22.26
C PRO A 20 10.36 7.60 -20.96
N ARG A 21 9.46 6.62 -21.05
CA ARG A 21 8.78 6.02 -19.91
C ARG A 21 9.37 4.65 -19.62
N ALA A 22 9.47 4.31 -18.35
CA ALA A 22 9.86 2.98 -17.92
C ALA A 22 8.87 2.46 -16.88
N GLU A 23 8.50 1.19 -17.01
CA GLU A 23 7.71 0.48 -16.01
C GLU A 23 8.64 -0.35 -15.12
N GLY A 24 8.43 -0.33 -13.81
CA GLY A 24 9.24 -1.12 -12.89
C GLY A 24 8.64 -1.19 -11.49
N VAL A 25 9.37 -1.83 -10.59
CA VAL A 25 9.01 -1.96 -9.17
C VAL A 25 9.81 -0.97 -8.33
N VAL A 26 9.11 -0.26 -7.45
CA VAL A 26 9.74 0.70 -6.53
C VAL A 26 10.44 -0.05 -5.40
N LYS A 27 11.74 0.17 -5.25
CA LYS A 27 12.52 -0.20 -4.07
C LYS A 27 12.87 1.02 -3.24
N GLY A 28 12.10 1.24 -2.18
CA GLY A 28 12.42 2.22 -1.15
C GLY A 28 13.67 1.84 -0.33
N THR A 29 14.42 2.85 0.12
CA THR A 29 15.55 2.70 1.05
C THR A 29 15.27 3.47 2.35
N GLU A 30 16.00 3.16 3.43
CA GLU A 30 15.82 3.84 4.73
C GLU A 30 16.18 5.33 4.72
N LYS A 31 16.90 5.79 3.69
CA LYS A 31 17.35 7.19 3.55
C LYS A 31 16.31 8.09 2.87
N GLY A 32 15.10 7.59 2.60
CA GLY A 32 13.99 8.36 2.03
C GLY A 32 14.04 8.56 0.51
N PHE A 33 15.08 8.07 -0.17
CA PHE A 33 15.09 7.90 -1.62
C PHE A 33 14.84 6.43 -1.98
N GLY A 34 14.57 6.16 -3.25
CA GLY A 34 14.36 4.80 -3.74
C GLY A 34 14.91 4.62 -5.14
N PHE A 35 14.65 3.43 -5.69
CA PHE A 35 14.99 3.08 -7.05
C PHE A 35 13.78 2.46 -7.75
N LEU A 36 13.63 2.70 -9.04
CA LEU A 36 12.71 1.98 -9.90
C LEU A 36 13.50 0.87 -10.60
N GLU A 37 13.27 -0.37 -10.20
CA GLU A 37 13.85 -1.53 -10.87
C GLU A 37 12.98 -1.95 -12.05
N VAL A 38 13.53 -1.80 -13.26
CA VAL A 38 12.86 -2.19 -14.50
C VAL A 38 13.25 -3.61 -14.90
N ASP A 39 14.52 -3.95 -14.66
CA ASP A 39 15.09 -5.27 -14.90
C ASP A 39 16.23 -5.53 -13.89
N ALA A 40 16.73 -6.76 -13.81
CA ALA A 40 17.75 -7.18 -12.84
C ALA A 40 19.05 -6.36 -12.89
N GLN A 41 19.36 -5.75 -14.03
CA GLN A 41 20.57 -4.93 -14.23
C GLN A 41 20.29 -3.43 -14.37
N LYS A 42 19.02 -3.00 -14.42
CA LYS A 42 18.65 -1.62 -14.73
C LYS A 42 17.73 -1.03 -13.67
N SER A 43 18.24 -0.03 -12.96
CA SER A 43 17.53 0.70 -11.92
C SER A 43 17.65 2.20 -12.10
N TYR A 44 16.55 2.92 -11.98
CA TYR A 44 16.51 4.38 -12.04
C TYR A 44 16.38 4.99 -10.64
N PHE A 45 17.03 6.12 -10.39
CA PHE A 45 16.97 6.77 -9.07
C PHE A 45 15.66 7.55 -8.88
N ILE A 46 14.92 7.27 -7.81
CA ILE A 46 13.72 8.03 -7.42
C ILE A 46 14.10 9.01 -6.30
N PRO A 47 14.03 10.33 -6.54
CA PRO A 47 14.42 11.31 -5.54
C PRO A 47 13.40 11.38 -4.38
N PRO A 48 13.82 11.81 -3.18
CA PRO A 48 12.95 11.82 -1.99
C PRO A 48 11.60 12.54 -2.13
N PRO A 49 11.48 13.68 -2.85
CA PRO A 49 10.18 14.32 -3.06
C PRO A 49 9.20 13.44 -3.84
N GLN A 50 9.72 12.64 -4.78
CA GLN A 50 8.92 11.74 -5.62
C GLN A 50 8.60 10.44 -4.89
N MET A 51 9.47 9.97 -4.00
CA MET A 51 9.20 8.82 -3.13
C MET A 51 7.98 9.02 -2.23
N LYS A 52 7.62 10.27 -1.88
CA LYS A 52 6.38 10.53 -1.10
C LYS A 52 5.09 10.16 -1.84
N LYS A 53 5.15 9.97 -3.16
CA LYS A 53 3.98 9.61 -3.99
C LYS A 53 3.79 8.10 -4.14
N VAL A 54 4.79 7.30 -3.78
CA VAL A 54 4.87 5.87 -4.05
C VAL A 54 5.30 5.11 -2.81
N MET A 55 5.00 3.82 -2.77
CA MET A 55 5.39 2.93 -1.69
C MET A 55 6.41 1.91 -2.18
N HIS A 56 7.20 1.36 -1.26
CA HIS A 56 8.03 0.20 -1.58
C HIS A 56 7.16 -0.96 -2.08
N GLY A 57 7.57 -1.57 -3.18
CA GLY A 57 6.89 -2.68 -3.83
C GLY A 57 5.88 -2.28 -4.89
N ASP A 58 5.50 -0.99 -4.99
CA ASP A 58 4.54 -0.56 -6.00
C ASP A 58 5.13 -0.77 -7.40
N ARG A 59 4.31 -1.29 -8.31
CA ARG A 59 4.62 -1.31 -9.74
C ARG A 59 4.08 -0.04 -10.38
N ILE A 60 4.98 0.73 -10.96
CA ILE A 60 4.66 2.05 -11.51
C ILE A 60 5.25 2.23 -12.90
N THR A 61 4.63 3.12 -13.67
CA THR A 61 5.25 3.75 -14.82
C THR A 61 5.82 5.09 -14.39
N ALA A 62 7.08 5.34 -14.73
CA ALA A 62 7.77 6.58 -14.44
C ALA A 62 8.34 7.21 -15.70
N VAL A 63 8.34 8.54 -15.75
CA VAL A 63 9.05 9.33 -16.75
C VAL A 63 10.51 9.41 -16.34
N ILE A 64 11.41 9.07 -17.26
CA ILE A 64 12.85 9.12 -17.02
C ILE A 64 13.39 10.46 -17.49
N HIS A 65 13.92 11.23 -16.54
CA HIS A 65 14.62 12.48 -16.80
C HIS A 65 16.12 12.23 -16.71
N SER A 66 16.82 12.47 -17.81
CA SER A 66 18.28 12.46 -17.85
C SER A 66 18.78 13.89 -17.60
N ASP A 67 19.30 14.17 -16.40
CA ASP A 67 19.97 15.43 -16.11
C ASP A 67 21.47 15.17 -15.92
N LYS A 68 22.26 15.70 -16.86
CA LYS A 68 23.71 15.48 -16.97
C LYS A 68 24.08 14.00 -17.01
N ASP A 69 24.59 13.47 -15.89
CA ASP A 69 25.11 12.11 -15.72
C ASP A 69 24.21 11.22 -14.86
N ARG A 70 23.03 11.70 -14.42
CA ARG A 70 22.10 10.93 -13.59
C ARG A 70 20.73 10.84 -14.23
N GLU A 71 20.28 9.60 -14.37
CA GLU A 71 18.90 9.28 -14.75
C GLU A 71 18.03 9.25 -13.49
N SER A 72 16.99 10.06 -13.47
CA SER A 72 16.01 10.12 -12.39
C SER A 72 14.64 9.67 -12.89
N ALA A 73 13.92 8.93 -12.05
CA ALA A 73 12.58 8.46 -12.33
C ALA A 73 11.55 9.33 -11.58
N GLU A 74 10.63 9.91 -12.34
CA GLU A 74 9.45 10.59 -11.81
C GLU A 74 8.21 9.70 -11.97
N PRO A 75 7.63 9.21 -10.86
CA PRO A 75 6.41 8.41 -10.88
C PRO A 75 5.25 9.13 -11.58
N GLU A 76 4.65 8.48 -12.57
CA GLU A 76 3.55 9.03 -13.38
C GLU A 76 2.25 8.28 -13.12
N THR A 77 2.25 6.95 -13.22
CA THR A 77 1.04 6.12 -13.11
C THR A 77 1.29 4.88 -12.27
N LEU A 78 0.31 4.53 -11.44
CA LEU A 78 0.32 3.27 -10.67
C LEU A 78 -0.25 2.15 -11.54
N VAL A 79 0.55 1.12 -11.79
CA VAL A 79 0.12 -0.10 -12.49
C VAL A 79 -0.48 -1.07 -11.49
N GLU A 80 0.26 -1.37 -10.42
CA GLU A 80 -0.16 -2.31 -9.38
C GLU A 80 0.28 -1.81 -8.00
N PRO A 81 -0.64 -1.62 -7.04
CA PRO A 81 -0.29 -1.30 -5.67
C PRO A 81 0.31 -2.51 -4.97
N PHE A 82 1.35 -2.29 -4.16
CA PHE A 82 1.90 -3.34 -3.31
C PHE A 82 0.96 -3.73 -2.18
N LEU A 83 0.30 -2.73 -1.58
CA LEU A 83 -0.65 -2.93 -0.49
C LEU A 83 -2.08 -2.73 -0.98
N SER A 84 -2.89 -3.78 -0.88
CA SER A 84 -4.34 -3.72 -1.02
C SER A 84 -4.99 -3.99 0.34
N ARG A 85 -5.08 -5.25 0.76
CA ARG A 85 -5.48 -5.68 2.10
C ARG A 85 -4.23 -6.07 2.89
N PHE A 86 -4.06 -5.53 4.08
CA PHE A 86 -2.89 -5.80 4.90
C PHE A 86 -3.23 -5.82 6.38
N VAL A 87 -2.34 -6.43 7.17
CA VAL A 87 -2.39 -6.38 8.63
C VAL A 87 -1.35 -5.40 9.14
N GLY A 88 -1.65 -4.70 10.21
CA GLY A 88 -0.72 -3.74 10.79
C GLY A 88 -1.07 -3.38 12.22
N ARG A 89 -0.15 -2.64 12.84
CA ARG A 89 -0.33 -2.09 14.19
C ARG A 89 -0.89 -0.69 14.10
N VAL A 90 -1.95 -0.45 14.84
CA VAL A 90 -2.60 0.85 14.96
C VAL A 90 -1.78 1.73 15.92
N GLN A 91 -1.61 2.99 15.53
CA GLN A 91 -1.03 4.05 16.33
C GLN A 91 -2.07 5.16 16.48
N LYS A 92 -2.35 5.55 17.74
CA LYS A 92 -3.26 6.65 18.06
C LYS A 92 -2.44 7.82 18.60
N LYS A 93 -2.46 8.96 17.89
CA LYS A 93 -1.77 10.19 18.30
C LYS A 93 -2.69 11.39 18.15
N ASP A 94 -2.95 12.11 19.24
CA ASP A 94 -3.77 13.34 19.26
C ASP A 94 -5.11 13.17 18.51
N ASP A 95 -5.81 12.07 18.80
CA ASP A 95 -7.09 11.67 18.19
C ASP A 95 -7.03 11.28 16.70
N ARG A 96 -5.82 11.18 16.13
CA ARG A 96 -5.60 10.66 14.78
C ARG A 96 -5.12 9.22 14.84
N LEU A 97 -5.81 8.36 14.12
CA LEU A 97 -5.42 6.98 13.90
C LEU A 97 -4.50 6.88 12.68
N SER A 98 -3.45 6.09 12.81
CA SER A 98 -2.58 5.66 11.72
C SER A 98 -2.29 4.18 11.88
N ILE A 99 -1.98 3.48 10.80
CA ILE A 99 -1.61 2.08 10.83
C ILE A 99 -0.23 1.91 10.19
N VAL A 100 0.64 1.16 10.86
CA VAL A 100 1.93 0.74 10.31
C VAL A 100 1.77 -0.69 9.80
N PRO A 101 1.90 -0.95 8.48
CA PRO A 101 1.83 -2.29 7.93
C PRO A 101 2.88 -3.22 8.57
N ASP A 102 2.52 -4.47 8.82
CA ASP A 102 3.46 -5.47 9.33
C ASP A 102 4.34 -6.03 8.19
N HIS A 103 5.23 -5.19 7.68
CA HIS A 103 6.19 -5.55 6.64
C HIS A 103 7.55 -4.90 6.93
N PRO A 104 8.68 -5.64 6.84
CA PRO A 104 10.00 -5.14 7.28
C PRO A 104 10.47 -3.84 6.60
N LEU A 105 10.04 -3.63 5.35
CA LEU A 105 10.44 -2.48 4.52
C LEU A 105 9.46 -1.32 4.59
N LEU A 106 8.29 -1.50 5.22
CA LEU A 106 7.24 -0.47 5.31
C LEU A 106 7.18 0.05 6.74
N LYS A 107 7.95 1.11 7.00
CA LYS A 107 8.05 1.74 8.33
C LYS A 107 7.16 2.97 8.48
N ASP A 108 6.57 3.45 7.38
CA ASP A 108 5.77 4.65 7.36
C ASP A 108 4.35 4.39 7.88
N ALA A 109 3.89 5.26 8.79
CA ALA A 109 2.53 5.22 9.30
C ALA A 109 1.55 5.79 8.27
N ILE A 110 0.54 5.00 7.91
CA ILE A 110 -0.50 5.38 6.95
C ILE A 110 -1.70 5.92 7.73
N GLN A 111 -2.22 7.09 7.36
CA GLN A 111 -3.41 7.63 8.00
C GLN A 111 -4.60 6.72 7.77
N CYS A 112 -5.38 6.46 8.81
CA CYS A 112 -6.53 5.58 8.70
C CYS A 112 -7.70 6.00 9.58
N ARG A 113 -8.87 5.41 9.29
CA ARG A 113 -10.05 5.45 10.16
C ARG A 113 -10.75 4.09 10.15
N PRO A 114 -11.48 3.75 11.22
CA PRO A 114 -12.38 2.60 11.20
C PRO A 114 -13.43 2.72 10.10
N ALA A 115 -13.71 1.60 9.43
CA ALA A 115 -14.87 1.45 8.58
C ALA A 115 -16.15 1.58 9.42
N ARG A 116 -17.28 1.88 8.76
CA ARG A 116 -18.55 2.18 9.44
C ARG A 116 -19.14 0.98 10.19
N ASP A 117 -18.80 -0.22 9.76
CA ASP A 117 -19.21 -1.51 10.28
C ASP A 117 -18.35 -1.98 11.47
N VAL A 118 -17.19 -1.37 11.69
CA VAL A 118 -16.32 -1.71 12.82
C VAL A 118 -16.74 -0.92 14.06
N SER A 119 -17.31 -1.63 15.04
CA SER A 119 -17.72 -1.06 16.33
C SER A 119 -16.59 -0.92 17.34
N HIS A 120 -15.43 -1.54 17.08
CA HIS A 120 -14.30 -1.53 18.01
C HIS A 120 -13.63 -0.15 18.07
N GLU A 121 -13.42 0.36 19.28
CA GLU A 121 -12.62 1.57 19.48
C GLU A 121 -11.13 1.21 19.48
N PHE A 122 -10.43 1.54 18.41
CA PHE A 122 -9.01 1.22 18.27
C PHE A 122 -8.13 2.02 19.25
N GLU A 123 -7.28 1.30 19.96
CA GLU A 123 -6.27 1.85 20.86
C GLU A 123 -4.85 1.76 20.27
N ASN A 124 -3.90 2.43 20.90
CA ASN A 124 -2.52 2.41 20.45
C ASN A 124 -1.89 1.03 20.70
N GLY A 125 -1.39 0.41 19.64
CA GLY A 125 -0.78 -0.93 19.67
C GLY A 125 -1.71 -2.06 19.24
N ASP A 126 -3.01 -1.80 19.06
CA ASP A 126 -3.96 -2.79 18.56
C ASP A 126 -3.59 -3.28 17.16
N TRP A 127 -3.89 -4.53 16.88
CA TRP A 127 -3.76 -5.12 15.57
C TRP A 127 -5.06 -5.05 14.80
N ALA A 128 -4.97 -4.62 13.54
CA ALA A 128 -6.11 -4.46 12.67
C ALA A 128 -5.81 -4.99 11.26
N VAL A 129 -6.87 -5.41 10.58
CA VAL A 129 -6.88 -5.55 9.12
C VAL A 129 -7.26 -4.20 8.53
N ALA A 130 -6.53 -3.78 7.52
CA ALA A 130 -6.80 -2.54 6.81
C ALA A 130 -6.79 -2.75 5.29
N GLU A 131 -7.57 -1.92 4.61
CA GLU A 131 -7.59 -1.84 3.16
C GLU A 131 -7.11 -0.47 2.69
N MET A 132 -6.21 -0.46 1.71
CA MET A 132 -5.75 0.77 1.07
C MET A 132 -6.88 1.36 0.21
N ARG A 133 -7.33 2.56 0.54
CA ARG A 133 -8.42 3.26 -0.17
C ARG A 133 -7.91 4.37 -1.07
N ARG A 134 -6.85 5.08 -0.66
CA ARG A 134 -6.31 6.23 -1.41
C ARG A 134 -4.82 6.09 -1.64
N HIS A 135 -4.39 6.52 -2.82
CA HIS A 135 -3.01 6.43 -3.27
C HIS A 135 -2.61 7.70 -4.03
N PRO A 136 -1.45 8.34 -3.74
CA PRO A 136 -1.09 9.61 -4.37
C PRO A 136 -1.05 9.57 -5.90
N LEU A 137 -0.56 8.48 -6.51
CA LEU A 137 -0.59 8.28 -7.96
C LEU A 137 -1.99 8.14 -8.59
N LYS A 138 -3.06 7.98 -7.79
CA LYS A 138 -4.44 8.03 -8.29
C LYS A 138 -5.04 9.44 -8.25
N GLY A 139 -4.25 10.45 -7.88
CA GLY A 139 -4.68 11.84 -7.73
C GLY A 139 -5.05 12.23 -6.29
N ASP A 140 -4.90 11.32 -5.32
CA ASP A 140 -5.14 11.60 -3.92
C ASP A 140 -4.02 12.44 -3.30
N ARG A 141 -4.33 13.17 -2.22
CA ARG A 141 -3.34 14.00 -1.51
C ARG A 141 -2.27 13.19 -0.76
N GLY A 142 -2.56 11.93 -0.43
CA GLY A 142 -1.72 11.09 0.41
C GLY A 142 -2.26 9.67 0.50
N PHE A 143 -1.49 8.78 1.12
CA PHE A 143 -1.93 7.42 1.44
C PHE A 143 -3.00 7.45 2.53
N TYR A 144 -4.07 6.69 2.32
CA TYR A 144 -5.12 6.51 3.31
C TYR A 144 -5.64 5.08 3.28
N ALA A 145 -5.71 4.48 4.45
CA ALA A 145 -6.27 3.15 4.66
C ALA A 145 -7.56 3.22 5.50
N GLU A 146 -8.40 2.21 5.35
CA GLU A 146 -9.59 2.03 6.16
C GLU A 146 -9.42 0.75 6.99
N LEU A 147 -9.66 0.83 8.29
CA LEU A 147 -9.58 -0.35 9.17
C LEU A 147 -10.88 -1.13 9.02
N THR A 148 -10.79 -2.33 8.43
CA THR A 148 -11.95 -3.16 8.11
C THR A 148 -12.26 -4.18 9.19
N ASP A 149 -11.27 -4.59 9.97
CA ASP A 149 -11.47 -5.60 11.01
C ASP A 149 -10.49 -5.43 12.17
N PHE A 150 -10.94 -5.78 13.36
CA PHE A 150 -10.12 -5.84 14.56
C PHE A 150 -9.53 -7.26 14.71
N ILE A 151 -8.23 -7.34 14.94
CA ILE A 151 -7.56 -8.62 15.13
C ILE A 151 -7.49 -8.93 16.61
N VAL A 152 -6.71 -8.13 17.34
CA VAL A 152 -6.39 -8.39 18.73
C VAL A 152 -5.77 -7.16 19.39
N LYS A 153 -5.86 -7.06 20.71
CA LYS A 153 -5.23 -5.99 21.49
C LYS A 153 -3.71 -6.12 21.50
N ALA A 154 -3.04 -5.01 21.81
CA ALA A 154 -1.58 -4.93 21.87
C ALA A 154 -0.91 -5.99 22.77
N ASP A 155 -1.54 -6.32 23.91
CA ASP A 155 -0.94 -7.14 24.98
C ASP A 155 -1.28 -8.64 24.90
N ASP A 156 -1.95 -9.07 23.83
CA ASP A 156 -2.33 -10.47 23.68
C ASP A 156 -1.13 -11.35 23.26
N HIS A 157 -0.90 -12.40 24.03
CA HIS A 157 0.21 -13.33 23.83
C HIS A 157 -0.01 -14.22 22.59
N LEU A 158 -1.26 -14.39 22.16
CA LEU A 158 -1.65 -15.13 20.97
C LEU A 158 -1.64 -14.27 19.70
N ALA A 159 -1.24 -12.99 19.79
CA ALA A 159 -1.18 -12.09 18.64
C ALA A 159 -0.47 -12.67 17.40
N PRO A 160 0.67 -13.39 17.50
CA PRO A 160 1.32 -13.99 16.33
C PRO A 160 0.40 -14.92 15.52
N TRP A 161 -0.47 -15.68 16.19
CA TRP A 161 -1.42 -16.58 15.54
C TRP A 161 -2.55 -15.81 14.86
N TRP A 162 -3.21 -14.92 15.59
CA TRP A 162 -4.33 -14.14 15.07
C TRP A 162 -3.93 -13.25 13.89
N VAL A 163 -2.76 -12.62 13.97
CA VAL A 163 -2.22 -11.78 12.90
C VAL A 163 -1.92 -12.61 11.66
N THR A 164 -1.35 -13.80 11.82
CA THR A 164 -1.01 -14.68 10.70
C THR A 164 -2.26 -15.22 10.01
N LEU A 165 -3.25 -15.70 10.78
CA LEU A 165 -4.54 -16.14 10.25
C LEU A 165 -5.22 -15.01 9.49
N SER A 166 -5.28 -13.81 10.07
CA SER A 166 -5.89 -12.66 9.41
C SER A 166 -5.13 -12.17 8.18
N ARG A 167 -3.80 -12.24 8.17
CA ARG A 167 -2.98 -11.92 6.98
C ARG A 167 -3.37 -12.80 5.80
N HIS A 168 -3.51 -14.09 6.03
CA HIS A 168 -3.87 -15.06 5.00
C HIS A 168 -5.39 -15.23 4.80
N ASN A 169 -6.19 -14.44 5.51
CA ASN A 169 -7.66 -14.50 5.47
C ASN A 169 -8.20 -15.91 5.74
N LEU A 170 -7.63 -16.57 6.75
CA LEU A 170 -8.03 -17.89 7.23
C LEU A 170 -9.00 -17.78 8.39
N GLU A 171 -9.87 -18.77 8.51
CA GLU A 171 -10.84 -18.89 9.59
C GLU A 171 -10.14 -19.02 10.94
N ARG A 172 -10.72 -18.37 11.95
CA ARG A 172 -10.22 -18.40 13.34
C ARG A 172 -10.89 -19.48 14.18
N GLU A 173 -12.03 -19.97 13.73
CA GLU A 173 -12.89 -20.88 14.48
C GLU A 173 -13.14 -22.14 13.65
N ALA A 174 -13.43 -23.24 14.35
CA ALA A 174 -13.88 -24.45 13.69
C ALA A 174 -15.20 -24.17 12.96
N PRO A 175 -15.47 -24.86 11.83
CA PRO A 175 -16.75 -24.71 11.16
C PRO A 175 -17.88 -25.11 12.10
N ASP A 176 -18.95 -24.32 12.12
CA ASP A 176 -20.19 -24.69 12.78
C ASP A 176 -20.92 -25.72 11.91
N VAL A 177 -20.60 -26.99 12.13
CA VAL A 177 -21.20 -28.12 11.43
C VAL A 177 -22.28 -28.75 12.30
N SER A 178 -23.51 -28.75 11.79
CA SER A 178 -24.53 -29.66 12.26
C SER A 178 -24.19 -31.07 11.75
N PHE A 179 -23.92 -31.99 12.66
CA PHE A 179 -23.75 -33.39 12.31
C PHE A 179 -25.11 -33.96 11.88
N GLY A 180 -25.23 -34.32 10.60
CA GLY A 180 -26.38 -35.05 10.07
C GLY A 180 -26.43 -36.49 10.59
N GLU A 181 -27.47 -37.23 10.22
CA GLU A 181 -27.56 -38.66 10.53
C GLU A 181 -26.47 -39.45 9.79
N MET A 182 -25.99 -40.52 10.44
CA MET A 182 -24.99 -41.42 9.86
C MET A 182 -25.57 -42.05 8.59
N LEU A 183 -24.87 -41.88 7.47
CA LEU A 183 -25.25 -42.53 6.21
C LEU A 183 -24.94 -44.03 6.33
N ASP A 184 -25.98 -44.87 6.33
CA ASP A 184 -25.81 -46.32 6.20
C ASP A 184 -25.36 -46.64 4.77
N GLU A 185 -24.06 -46.91 4.59
CA GLU A 185 -23.49 -47.20 3.27
C GLU A 185 -23.79 -48.61 2.75
N ASN A 186 -24.62 -49.41 3.45
CA ASN A 186 -24.97 -50.80 3.07
C ASN A 186 -23.78 -51.61 2.53
N LEU A 187 -22.61 -51.46 3.18
CA LEU A 187 -21.43 -52.24 2.83
C LEU A 187 -21.68 -53.70 3.24
N THR A 188 -21.80 -54.54 2.21
CA THR A 188 -22.11 -55.97 2.30
C THR A 188 -20.87 -56.80 2.61
#